data_AF-A0A9D2E6N6-F1
#
_entry.id   AF-A0A9D2E6N6-F1
#
_cell.length_a   1.000
_cell.length_b   1.000
_cell.length_c   1.000
_cell.angle_alpha   90.00
_cell.angle_beta   90.00
_cell.angle_gamma   90.00
#
_symmetry.space_group_name_H-M   'P 1'
#
loop_
_entity.id
_entity.type
_entity.pdbx_description
1 polymer ?
#
loop_
_entity_poly.entity_id
_entity_poly.type
_entity_poly.pdbx_seq_one_letter_code
_entity_poly.pdbx_strand_id
1 'polypeptide(L)'
;QIRVINQPANMQIRALDSRISSVTLVGPEEELEALSPNSVVAVVDASDIQIAEGREKLAASIQIPASTTIFATGSYSVECQVSASGAQG
;
A
#
# COMPACT_ATOMS: atom_id res chain seq x y z
N GLN A 1 0.97 -1.97 8.15
CA GLN A 1 1.52 -3.03 7.25
C GLN A 1 1.21 -2.66 5.81
N ILE A 2 2.08 -2.99 4.84
CA ILE A 2 1.80 -2.80 3.40
C ILE A 2 1.33 -4.13 2.80
N ARG A 3 0.24 -4.11 2.05
CA ARG A 3 -0.38 -5.23 1.35
C ARG A 3 -0.46 -4.88 -0.13
N VAL A 4 0.12 -5.71 -0.98
CA VAL A 4 -0.03 -5.59 -2.43
C VAL A 4 -1.22 -6.44 -2.85
N ILE A 5 -2.11 -5.88 -3.65
CA ILE A 5 -3.28 -6.57 -4.21
C ILE A 5 -3.26 -6.47 -5.74
N ASN A 6 -4.09 -7.31 -6.38
CA ASN A 6 -4.24 -7.35 -7.84
C ASN A 6 -2.91 -7.53 -8.59
N GLN A 7 -1.98 -8.25 -7.96
CA GLN A 7 -0.71 -8.59 -8.57
C GLN A 7 -0.91 -9.61 -9.71
N PRO A 8 -0.43 -9.33 -10.93
CA PRO A 8 -0.41 -10.28 -12.02
C PRO A 8 0.35 -11.55 -11.66
N ALA A 9 -0.15 -12.73 -12.02
CA ALA A 9 0.52 -14.00 -11.73
C ALA A 9 1.84 -14.21 -12.50
N ASN A 10 2.00 -13.50 -13.62
CA ASN A 10 3.20 -13.49 -14.45
C ASN A 10 4.26 -12.46 -14.00
N MET A 11 3.97 -11.71 -12.94
CA MET A 11 4.87 -10.68 -12.41
C MET A 11 4.98 -10.82 -10.89
N GLN A 12 6.18 -10.57 -10.38
CA GLN A 12 6.46 -10.52 -8.97
C GLN A 12 6.60 -9.07 -8.53
N ILE A 13 5.70 -8.63 -7.65
CA ILE A 13 5.75 -7.30 -7.07
C ILE A 13 6.15 -7.39 -5.61
N ARG A 14 7.18 -6.64 -5.27
CA ARG A 14 7.71 -6.54 -3.92
C ARG A 14 7.82 -5.09 -3.52
N ALA A 15 7.04 -4.68 -2.53
CA ALA A 15 7.22 -3.37 -1.91
C ALA A 15 8.66 -3.29 -1.35
N LEU A 16 9.44 -2.33 -1.83
CA LEU A 16 10.76 -2.01 -1.28
C LEU A 16 10.62 -1.21 0.00
N ASP A 17 9.57 -0.40 0.07
CA ASP A 17 9.17 0.30 1.28
C ASP A 17 8.53 -0.66 2.28
N SER A 18 8.96 -0.55 3.53
CA SER A 18 8.41 -1.34 4.65
C SER A 18 7.29 -0.61 5.39
N ARG A 19 7.18 0.72 5.20
CA ARG A 19 6.17 1.56 5.83
C ARG A 19 5.91 2.82 5.01
N ILE A 20 4.67 3.29 5.06
CA ILE A 20 4.31 4.61 4.53
C ILE A 20 4.39 5.61 5.69
N SER A 21 5.23 6.64 5.54
CA SER A 21 5.30 7.76 6.48
C SER A 21 4.40 8.91 6.00
N SER A 22 4.00 9.78 6.92
CA SER A 22 3.10 10.93 6.64
C SER A 22 1.63 10.55 6.36
N VAL A 23 1.13 9.46 6.95
CA VAL A 23 -0.29 9.12 6.90
C VAL A 23 -1.09 10.08 7.76
N THR A 24 -1.98 10.84 7.13
CA THR A 24 -2.94 11.72 7.81
C THR A 24 -4.28 11.04 7.87
N LEU A 25 -4.79 10.84 9.08
CA LEU A 25 -6.09 10.23 9.35
C LEU A 25 -7.06 11.30 9.84
N VAL A 26 -8.31 11.21 9.38
CA VAL A 26 -9.40 12.13 9.71
C VAL A 26 -10.57 11.30 10.19
N GLY A 27 -11.11 11.65 11.34
CA GLY A 27 -12.18 10.89 11.99
C GLY A 27 -12.59 11.53 13.31
N PRO A 28 -13.46 10.84 14.08
CA PRO A 28 -13.82 11.28 15.42
C PRO A 28 -12.62 11.14 16.38
N GLU A 29 -12.48 12.09 17.29
CA GLU A 29 -11.34 12.19 18.22
C GLU A 29 -11.18 10.92 19.07
N GLU A 30 -12.27 10.40 19.66
CA GLU A 30 -12.22 9.20 20.50
C GLU A 30 -11.68 7.97 19.76
N GLU A 31 -12.09 7.79 18.50
CA GLU A 31 -11.66 6.66 17.67
C GLU A 31 -10.22 6.86 17.21
N LEU A 32 -9.83 8.09 16.85
CA LEU A 32 -8.45 8.43 16.52
C LEU A 32 -7.50 8.19 17.69
N GLU A 33 -7.91 8.51 18.91
CA GLU A 33 -7.15 8.25 20.14
C GLU A 33 -7.09 6.76 20.48
N ALA A 34 -8.18 6.02 20.29
CA ALA A 34 -8.23 4.58 20.45
C ALA A 34 -7.54 3.82 19.28
N LEU A 35 -7.28 4.51 18.17
CA LEU A 35 -6.76 3.88 16.97
C LEU A 35 -5.30 3.48 17.16
N SER A 36 -5.07 2.17 17.08
CA SER A 36 -3.71 1.64 17.05
C SER A 36 -3.08 1.80 15.66
N PRO A 37 -1.81 2.20 15.55
CA PRO A 37 -1.12 2.29 14.27
C PRO A 37 -1.01 0.93 13.55
N ASN A 38 -1.09 -0.17 14.31
CA ASN A 38 -1.15 -1.54 13.77
C ASN A 38 -2.45 -1.84 13.02
N SER A 39 -3.53 -1.12 13.33
CA SER A 39 -4.82 -1.25 12.65
C SER A 39 -4.84 -0.58 11.28
N VAL A 40 -3.77 0.12 10.91
CA VAL A 40 -3.64 0.81 9.63
C VAL A 40 -2.91 -0.09 8.62
N VAL A 41 -3.60 -0.39 7.52
CA VAL A 41 -3.09 -1.21 6.43
C VAL A 41 -3.00 -0.36 5.17
N ALA A 42 -1.80 -0.25 4.62
CA ALA A 42 -1.59 0.33 3.31
C ALA A 42 -1.84 -0.75 2.25
N VAL A 43 -2.67 -0.46 1.28
CA VAL A 43 -3.04 -1.33 0.17
C VAL A 43 -2.49 -0.73 -1.11
N VAL A 44 -1.61 -1.46 -1.78
CA VAL A 44 -1.01 -1.07 -3.04
C VAL A 44 -1.70 -1.85 -4.15
N ASP A 45 -2.26 -1.13 -5.11
CA ASP A 45 -2.83 -1.75 -6.30
C ASP A 45 -1.71 -1.98 -7.32
N ALA A 46 -1.48 -3.26 -7.66
CA ALA A 46 -0.50 -3.65 -8.66
C ALA A 46 -1.12 -3.93 -10.04
N SER A 47 -2.42 -3.68 -10.22
CA SER A 47 -3.05 -3.75 -11.55
C SER A 47 -2.63 -2.58 -12.44
N ASP A 48 -2.30 -1.43 -11.83
CA ASP A 48 -1.90 -0.20 -12.53
C ASP A 48 -0.44 -0.19 -12.99
N ILE A 49 0.30 -1.28 -12.76
CA ILE A 49 1.70 -1.40 -13.17
C ILE A 49 1.82 -1.29 -14.69
N GLN A 50 2.65 -0.36 -15.14
CA GLN A 50 2.91 -0.15 -16.56
C GLN A 50 4.24 -0.74 -17.02
N ILE A 51 5.14 -1.07 -16.09
CA ILE A 51 6.45 -1.65 -16.41
C ILE A 51 6.45 -3.18 -16.34
N ALA A 52 7.23 -3.81 -17.22
CA ALA A 52 7.45 -5.25 -17.17
C ALA A 52 8.43 -5.65 -16.05
N GLU A 53 9.52 -4.89 -15.87
CA GLU A 53 10.58 -5.16 -14.90
C GLU A 53 11.24 -3.84 -14.47
N GLY A 54 11.53 -3.67 -13.18
CA GLY A 54 12.18 -2.47 -12.66
C GLY A 54 11.62 -2.01 -11.31
N ARG A 55 11.71 -0.70 -11.06
CA ARG A 55 11.15 -0.05 -9.87
C ARG A 55 10.08 0.93 -10.33
N GLU A 56 8.88 0.79 -9.79
CA GLU A 56 7.75 1.67 -10.08
C GLU A 56 7.11 2.13 -8.79
N LYS A 57 6.66 3.39 -8.79
CA LYS A 57 5.89 3.94 -7.67
C LYS A 57 4.43 3.66 -7.90
N LEU A 58 3.87 2.80 -7.08
CA LEU A 58 2.46 2.44 -7.14
C LEU A 58 1.67 3.25 -6.13
N ALA A 59 0.47 3.65 -6.54
CA ALA A 59 -0.46 4.31 -5.65
C ALA A 59 -0.84 3.36 -4.51
N ALA A 60 -0.70 3.86 -3.28
CA ALA A 60 -1.08 3.17 -2.08
C ALA A 60 -2.29 3.87 -1.47
N SER A 61 -3.32 3.09 -1.15
CA SER A 61 -4.49 3.53 -0.43
C SER A 61 -4.41 3.03 1.01
N ILE A 62 -4.72 3.90 1.96
CA ILE A 62 -4.69 3.53 3.37
C ILE A 62 -6.09 3.08 3.78
N GLN A 63 -6.18 1.85 4.28
CA GLN A 63 -7.40 1.28 4.84
C GLN A 63 -7.24 1.08 6.36
N ILE A 64 -8.32 1.36 7.07
CA ILE A 64 -8.41 1.21 8.53
C ILE A 64 -9.47 0.14 8.84
N PRO A 65 -9.14 -1.16 8.81
CA PRO A 65 -10.09 -2.22 9.16
C PRO A 65 -10.65 -2.12 10.58
N ALA A 66 -9.96 -1.43 11.50
CA ALA A 66 -10.47 -1.25 12.86
C ALA A 66 -11.63 -0.25 12.96
N SER A 67 -11.74 0.70 12.02
CA SER A 67 -12.74 1.77 12.08
C SER A 67 -13.20 2.14 10.67
N THR A 68 -14.51 2.11 10.44
CA THR A 68 -15.11 2.53 9.15
C THR A 68 -15.41 4.03 9.09
N THR A 69 -15.21 4.74 10.20
CA THR A 69 -15.46 6.18 10.37
C THR A 69 -14.19 7.02 10.18
N ILE A 70 -13.01 6.39 10.27
CA ILE A 70 -11.72 7.04 10.04
C ILE A 70 -11.34 6.89 8.57
N PHE A 71 -10.94 7.99 7.97
CA PHE A 71 -10.49 8.05 6.58
C PHE A 71 -9.08 8.59 6.52
N ALA A 72 -8.25 7.98 5.70
CA ALA A 72 -6.95 8.55 5.40
C ALA A 72 -7.10 9.58 4.28
N THR A 73 -6.59 10.79 4.52
CA THR A 73 -6.51 11.85 3.51
C THR A 73 -5.07 11.97 3.04
N GLY A 74 -4.86 12.02 1.73
CA GLY A 74 -3.55 12.12 1.12
C GLY A 74 -3.33 11.10 0.01
N SER A 75 -2.33 11.38 -0.82
CA SER A 75 -1.87 10.47 -1.86
C SER A 75 -0.58 9.80 -1.40
N TYR A 76 -0.63 8.50 -1.20
CA TYR A 76 0.52 7.71 -0.81
C TYR A 76 1.03 6.95 -2.02
N SER A 77 2.34 6.82 -2.13
CA SER A 77 2.96 5.99 -3.14
C SER A 77 4.06 5.16 -2.50
N VAL A 78 4.17 3.91 -2.94
CA VAL A 78 5.14 2.93 -2.43
C VAL A 78 6.01 2.53 -3.59
N GLU A 79 7.33 2.61 -3.40
CA GLU A 79 8.26 2.09 -4.39
C GLU A 79 8.21 0.56 -4.35
N CYS A 80 7.80 -0.04 -5.45
CA CYS A 80 7.69 -1.47 -5.62
C CYS A 80 8.67 -1.93 -6.68
N GLN A 81 9.40 -3.00 -6.38
CA GLN A 81 10.19 -3.74 -7.34
C GLN A 81 9.25 -4.67 -8.10
N VAL A 82 9.19 -4.50 -9.41
CA VAL A 82 8.51 -5.40 -10.34
C VAL A 82 9.56 -6.27 -11.00
N SER A 83 9.33 -7.57 -11.05
CA SER A 83 10.20 -8.53 -11.72
C SER A 83 9.33 -9.52 -12.46
N ALA A 84 9.64 -9.82 -13.71
CA ALA A 84 8.88 -10.81 -14.45
C ALA A 84 9.10 -12.19 -13.80
N SER A 85 8.05 -12.99 -13.66
CA SER A 85 8.16 -14.36 -13.11
C SER A 85 8.97 -15.32 -14.01
N GLY A 86 9.58 -14.81 -15.08
CA GLY A 86 10.52 -15.52 -15.95
C GLY A 86 11.99 -15.07 -15.84
N ALA A 87 12.32 -14.09 -14.99
CA ALA A 87 13.70 -13.58 -14.82
C ALA A 87 14.52 -14.34 -13.77
N GLN A 88 14.22 -15.63 -13.58
CA GLN A 88 15.15 -16.59 -12.99
C GLN A 88 15.87 -17.28 -14.17
N GLY A 89 16.81 -16.55 -14.77
CA GLY A 89 17.83 -17.10 -15.66
C GLY A 89 19.10 -17.41 -14.89
#